data_AF-A0A5M5PEA4-F1
#
_entry.id   AF-A0A5M5PEA4-F1
#
_cell.length_a   1.000
_cell.length_b   1.000
_cell.length_c   1.000
_cell.angle_alpha   90.00
_cell.angle_beta   90.00
_cell.angle_gamma   90.00
#
_symmetry.space_group_name_H-M   'P 1'
#
loop_
_entity.id
_entity.type
_entity.pdbx_description
1 polymer ?
#
loop_
_entity_poly.entity_id
_entity_poly.type
_entity_poly.pdbx_seq_one_letter_code
_entity_poly.pdbx_strand_id
1 'polypeptide(L)'
;MKKKLMMVAVLLGALSLGACVDNDESASVEAVRNAKAKQLESVAALNNAKAEAEKITAEAEAALKNAQAEYQKEMTEEAKQKFAVKLELIKANAERDIALAKKEAAEYEQQLLDVADAHVRELYASYKIALGDLTSLNSRKIGLVANIASAKEELIPFTALKQIEIDRLERSIANEEFKIETYATYEGVNKTELEQKATVLYKDWEKASDVVSQKDAAQQEANAAYDTDPFLYYKNKATLNTVKAAAELYNNYYYRYNPITVTYTQLVGNYSVEYYTLNAEGIESAKQVINNKVKNIETEIGTDKDKADQYGSYYAQIAYYTEQKAEVLKADPNANVSYYTDKISQLEANITSSKIDLKNAQDEVTKFNSLVAAFSGDDLKAYDAAIAELKTSAEALDKADKEYQAALDAQTKVWIEYQIAYTLAGQNNVDELVEQCKSNIARYEKSQLEYQNQVTNKETLIQKYEDELNIINTQIEAQNAIIANWKAQIEAAIEAQK
;
A
#
# COMPACT_ATOMS: atom_id res chain seq x y z
N MET A 1 -24.66 -16.27 -46.78
CA MET A 1 -24.51 -16.87 -48.12
C MET A 1 -23.67 -18.13 -48.01
N LYS A 2 -24.21 -19.25 -48.53
CA LYS A 2 -23.66 -20.61 -48.48
C LYS A 2 -22.43 -20.79 -49.39
N LYS A 3 -21.38 -21.47 -48.93
CA LYS A 3 -20.37 -22.16 -49.76
C LYS A 3 -20.08 -23.52 -49.09
N LYS A 4 -20.83 -24.57 -49.47
CA LYS A 4 -20.55 -25.57 -50.52
C LYS A 4 -19.47 -26.59 -50.12
N LEU A 5 -19.97 -27.74 -49.64
CA LEU A 5 -19.35 -29.06 -49.59
C LEU A 5 -19.14 -29.65 -51.00
N MET A 6 -17.99 -30.30 -51.24
CA MET A 6 -17.72 -31.37 -52.22
C MET A 6 -16.52 -32.15 -51.68
N MET A 7 -16.64 -33.33 -51.07
CA MET A 7 -16.82 -34.68 -51.65
C MET A 7 -15.72 -35.08 -52.64
N VAL A 8 -14.74 -35.86 -52.15
CA VAL A 8 -13.96 -36.83 -52.95
C VAL A 8 -13.83 -38.10 -52.10
N ALA A 9 -14.41 -39.18 -52.61
CA ALA A 9 -14.27 -40.54 -52.09
C ALA A 9 -13.20 -41.26 -52.92
N VAL A 10 -12.26 -41.95 -52.26
CA VAL A 10 -11.46 -43.02 -52.89
C VAL A 10 -11.30 -44.18 -51.92
N LEU A 11 -11.99 -45.26 -52.30
CA LEU A 11 -11.77 -46.70 -52.11
C LEU A 11 -11.06 -47.25 -50.85
N LEU A 12 -11.85 -48.06 -50.13
CA LEU A 12 -11.44 -49.26 -49.42
C LEU A 12 -10.94 -50.32 -50.42
N GLY A 13 -9.75 -50.87 -50.18
CA GLY A 13 -9.25 -52.11 -50.79
C GLY A 13 -8.62 -52.98 -49.71
N ALA A 14 -9.31 -54.07 -49.37
CA ALA A 14 -8.80 -55.09 -48.47
C ALA A 14 -7.71 -55.93 -49.17
N LEU A 15 -6.55 -56.05 -48.53
CA LEU A 15 -5.66 -57.20 -48.69
C LEU A 15 -5.36 -57.75 -47.30
N SER A 16 -6.07 -58.81 -46.96
CA SER A 16 -5.67 -59.73 -45.90
C SER A 16 -4.51 -60.58 -46.41
N LEU A 17 -3.31 -60.31 -45.91
CA LEU A 17 -2.23 -61.30 -45.84
C LEU A 17 -1.80 -61.35 -44.38
N GLY A 18 -2.01 -62.50 -43.76
CA GLY A 18 -1.57 -62.80 -42.42
C GLY A 18 -0.05 -62.77 -42.35
N ALA A 19 0.46 -61.85 -41.56
CA ALA A 19 1.64 -62.06 -40.75
C ALA A 19 1.29 -61.51 -39.37
N CYS A 20 1.46 -62.33 -38.34
CA CYS A 20 1.65 -61.84 -36.98
C CYS A 20 2.91 -60.99 -37.04
N VAL A 21 2.76 -59.69 -37.31
CA VAL A 21 3.78 -58.70 -36.99
C VAL A 21 3.51 -58.42 -35.53
N ASP A 22 4.47 -58.75 -34.68
CA ASP A 22 4.43 -58.37 -33.27
C ASP A 22 4.03 -56.90 -33.18
N ASN A 23 3.00 -56.64 -32.38
CA ASN A 23 2.42 -55.31 -32.17
C ASN A 23 3.35 -54.40 -31.34
N ASP A 24 4.63 -54.74 -31.23
CA ASP A 24 5.65 -53.92 -30.61
C ASP A 24 6.11 -52.90 -31.65
N GLU A 25 5.65 -51.66 -31.47
CA GLU A 25 6.28 -50.51 -32.11
C GLU A 25 7.79 -50.58 -31.91
N SER A 26 8.58 -50.32 -32.96
CA SER A 26 10.03 -50.27 -32.78
C SER A 26 10.36 -49.25 -31.69
N ALA A 27 11.25 -49.57 -30.76
CA ALA A 27 11.59 -48.73 -29.60
C ALA A 27 11.84 -47.24 -29.91
N SER A 28 12.23 -46.91 -31.15
CA SER A 28 12.34 -45.54 -31.67
C SER A 28 11.00 -44.80 -31.84
N VAL A 29 9.94 -45.47 -32.29
CA VAL A 29 8.60 -44.89 -32.51
C VAL A 29 7.90 -44.66 -31.18
N GLU A 30 8.05 -45.59 -30.23
CA GLU A 30 7.55 -45.43 -28.86
C GLU A 30 8.27 -44.27 -28.15
N ALA A 31 9.59 -44.14 -28.32
CA ALA A 31 10.36 -43.02 -27.77
C ALA A 31 9.95 -41.66 -28.35
N VAL A 32 9.71 -41.56 -29.67
CA VAL A 32 9.23 -40.32 -30.31
C VAL A 32 7.82 -39.97 -29.83
N ARG A 33 6.93 -40.95 -29.70
CA ARG A 33 5.58 -40.74 -29.15
C ARG A 33 5.62 -40.25 -27.71
N ASN A 34 6.43 -40.88 -26.86
CA ASN A 34 6.57 -40.49 -25.46
C ASN A 34 7.18 -39.09 -25.33
N ALA A 35 8.15 -38.73 -26.17
CA ALA A 35 8.70 -37.38 -26.23
C ALA A 35 7.63 -36.34 -26.63
N LYS A 36 6.85 -36.61 -27.68
CA LYS A 36 5.74 -35.74 -28.12
C LYS A 36 4.66 -35.57 -27.05
N ALA A 37 4.25 -36.65 -26.41
CA ALA A 37 3.25 -36.60 -25.34
C ALA A 37 3.74 -35.72 -24.19
N LYS A 38 5.02 -35.87 -23.80
CA LYS A 38 5.64 -35.05 -22.78
C LYS A 38 5.80 -33.58 -23.19
N GLN A 39 6.13 -33.29 -24.46
CA GLN A 39 6.15 -31.92 -24.99
C GLN A 39 4.77 -31.25 -24.92
N LEU A 40 3.71 -31.95 -25.35
CA LEU A 40 2.33 -31.43 -25.29
C LEU A 40 1.86 -31.23 -23.85
N GLU A 41 2.20 -32.14 -22.94
CA GLU A 41 1.91 -32.03 -21.52
C GLU A 41 2.59 -30.79 -20.91
N SER A 42 3.87 -30.55 -21.21
CA SER A 42 4.59 -29.35 -20.75
C SER A 42 4.00 -28.06 -21.34
N VAL A 43 3.61 -28.04 -22.63
CA VAL A 43 2.94 -26.87 -23.24
C VAL A 43 1.58 -26.61 -22.58
N ALA A 44 0.82 -27.65 -22.26
CA ALA A 44 -0.45 -27.52 -21.53
C ALA A 44 -0.22 -26.99 -20.11
N ALA A 45 0.77 -27.52 -19.38
CA ALA A 45 1.11 -27.09 -18.03
C ALA A 45 1.57 -25.62 -17.97
N LEU A 46 2.36 -25.16 -18.94
CA LEU A 46 2.74 -23.75 -19.07
C LEU A 46 1.56 -22.83 -19.35
N ASN A 47 0.63 -23.27 -20.19
CA ASN A 47 -0.60 -22.51 -20.44
C ASN A 47 -1.49 -22.44 -19.20
N ASN A 48 -1.51 -23.48 -18.38
CA ASN A 48 -2.23 -23.46 -17.10
C ASN A 48 -1.56 -22.49 -16.12
N ALA A 49 -0.23 -22.47 -16.01
CA ALA A 49 0.48 -21.49 -15.19
C ALA A 49 0.22 -20.03 -15.65
N LYS A 50 0.10 -19.80 -16.97
CA LYS A 50 -0.33 -18.52 -17.52
C LYS A 50 -1.75 -18.16 -17.09
N ALA A 51 -2.71 -19.08 -17.29
CA ALA A 51 -4.11 -18.85 -16.92
C ALA A 51 -4.25 -18.52 -15.43
N GLU A 52 -3.43 -19.15 -14.58
CA GLU A 52 -3.39 -18.84 -13.15
C GLU A 52 -2.85 -17.43 -12.90
N ALA A 53 -1.79 -16.98 -13.57
CA ALA A 53 -1.29 -15.60 -13.45
C ALA A 53 -2.31 -14.53 -13.91
N GLU A 54 -3.05 -14.80 -14.99
CA GLU A 54 -4.15 -13.92 -15.44
C GLU A 54 -5.30 -13.89 -14.44
N LYS A 55 -5.66 -15.05 -13.88
CA LYS A 55 -6.67 -15.17 -12.84
C LYS A 55 -6.28 -14.41 -11.57
N ILE A 56 -5.03 -14.56 -11.09
CA ILE A 56 -4.49 -13.78 -9.95
C ILE A 56 -4.62 -12.28 -10.22
N THR A 57 -4.30 -11.83 -11.44
CA THR A 57 -4.39 -10.42 -11.82
C THR A 57 -5.84 -9.92 -11.79
N ALA A 58 -6.77 -10.69 -12.36
CA ALA A 58 -8.20 -10.35 -12.36
C ALA A 58 -8.81 -10.35 -10.94
N GLU A 59 -8.42 -11.31 -10.10
CA GLU A 59 -8.83 -11.39 -8.69
C GLU A 59 -8.29 -10.20 -7.90
N ALA A 60 -7.03 -9.80 -8.12
CA ALA A 60 -6.43 -8.62 -7.50
C ALA A 60 -7.14 -7.33 -7.93
N GLU A 61 -7.45 -7.15 -9.21
CA GLU A 61 -8.22 -6.00 -9.70
C GLU A 61 -9.62 -5.93 -9.10
N ALA A 62 -10.33 -7.06 -9.07
CA ALA A 62 -11.65 -7.15 -8.46
C ALA A 62 -11.59 -6.83 -6.97
N ALA A 63 -10.57 -7.34 -6.27
CA ALA A 63 -10.35 -7.05 -4.85
C ALA A 63 -10.02 -5.58 -4.61
N LEU A 64 -9.17 -4.95 -5.44
CA LEU A 64 -8.86 -3.51 -5.33
C LEU A 64 -10.10 -2.65 -5.58
N LYS A 65 -10.89 -2.97 -6.60
CA LYS A 65 -12.13 -2.27 -6.91
C LYS A 65 -13.18 -2.44 -5.81
N ASN A 66 -13.30 -3.64 -5.25
CA ASN A 66 -14.21 -3.88 -4.13
C ASN A 66 -13.73 -3.14 -2.86
N ALA A 67 -12.44 -3.18 -2.57
CA ALA A 67 -11.86 -2.46 -1.44
C ALA A 67 -12.14 -0.94 -1.56
N GLN A 68 -12.04 -0.39 -2.78
CA GLN A 68 -12.37 1.01 -3.04
C GLN A 68 -13.85 1.29 -2.83
N ALA A 69 -14.73 0.42 -3.32
CA ALA A 69 -16.18 0.58 -3.16
C ALA A 69 -16.64 0.42 -1.71
N GLU A 70 -16.03 -0.49 -0.94
CA GLU A 70 -16.27 -0.64 0.50
C GLU A 70 -15.88 0.63 1.26
N TYR A 71 -14.71 1.18 0.94
CA TYR A 71 -14.31 2.47 1.49
C TYR A 71 -15.27 3.59 1.14
N GLN A 72 -15.65 3.74 -0.13
CA GLN A 72 -16.55 4.81 -0.56
C GLN A 72 -17.95 4.73 0.06
N LYS A 73 -18.41 3.54 0.49
CA LYS A 73 -19.70 3.39 1.16
C LYS A 73 -19.69 3.88 2.60
N GLU A 74 -18.62 3.58 3.32
CA GLU A 74 -18.51 3.91 4.72
C GLU A 74 -17.96 5.32 4.91
N MET A 75 -16.99 5.73 4.07
CA MET A 75 -16.20 6.95 4.22
C MET A 75 -15.78 7.19 5.69
N THR A 76 -15.59 6.09 6.41
CA THR A 76 -15.05 6.04 7.75
C THR A 76 -13.57 5.80 7.66
N GLU A 77 -12.87 6.14 8.73
CA GLU A 77 -11.44 5.96 8.80
C GLU A 77 -11.08 4.48 8.96
N GLU A 78 -11.89 3.70 9.70
CA GLU A 78 -11.82 2.24 9.70
C GLU A 78 -11.84 1.67 8.25
N ALA A 79 -12.72 2.20 7.40
CA ALA A 79 -12.78 1.78 6.00
C ALA A 79 -11.56 2.24 5.19
N LYS A 80 -11.02 3.45 5.47
CA LYS A 80 -9.81 3.98 4.80
C LYS A 80 -8.59 3.13 5.08
N GLN A 81 -8.51 2.58 6.29
CA GLN A 81 -7.36 1.81 6.76
C GLN A 81 -7.45 0.38 6.30
N LYS A 82 -8.65 -0.22 6.41
CA LYS A 82 -8.95 -1.47 5.73
C LYS A 82 -8.62 -1.32 4.25
N PHE A 83 -8.92 -0.19 3.64
CA PHE A 83 -8.59 0.05 2.24
C PHE A 83 -7.09 0.13 1.98
N ALA A 84 -6.33 0.96 2.70
CA ALA A 84 -4.88 1.09 2.53
C ALA A 84 -4.14 -0.24 2.76
N VAL A 85 -4.47 -0.96 3.85
CA VAL A 85 -3.89 -2.28 4.15
C VAL A 85 -4.31 -3.31 3.11
N LYS A 86 -5.60 -3.34 2.72
CA LYS A 86 -6.05 -4.22 1.63
C LYS A 86 -5.30 -3.92 0.34
N LEU A 87 -5.04 -2.66 0.02
CA LEU A 87 -4.34 -2.25 -1.19
C LEU A 87 -2.91 -2.81 -1.22
N GLU A 88 -2.15 -2.62 -0.14
CA GLU A 88 -0.80 -3.18 -0.02
C GLU A 88 -0.82 -4.72 -0.01
N LEU A 89 -1.73 -5.33 0.74
CA LEU A 89 -1.84 -6.79 0.84
C LEU A 89 -2.23 -7.43 -0.49
N ILE A 90 -3.20 -6.86 -1.20
CA ILE A 90 -3.62 -7.33 -2.53
C ILE A 90 -2.44 -7.21 -3.50
N LYS A 91 -1.73 -6.08 -3.48
CA LYS A 91 -0.54 -5.89 -4.33
C LYS A 91 0.55 -6.92 -4.00
N ALA A 92 0.92 -7.08 -2.73
CA ALA A 92 1.98 -7.98 -2.30
C ALA A 92 1.62 -9.46 -2.57
N ASN A 93 0.39 -9.88 -2.28
CA ASN A 93 -0.07 -11.23 -2.58
C ASN A 93 -0.08 -11.49 -4.09
N ALA A 94 -0.58 -10.55 -4.89
CA ALA A 94 -0.59 -10.70 -6.33
C ALA A 94 0.83 -10.78 -6.91
N GLU A 95 1.76 -9.93 -6.45
CA GLU A 95 3.17 -9.99 -6.86
C GLU A 95 3.83 -11.31 -6.47
N ARG A 96 3.59 -11.81 -5.25
CA ARG A 96 4.08 -13.11 -4.77
C ARG A 96 3.51 -14.27 -5.60
N ASP A 97 2.20 -14.30 -5.81
CA ASP A 97 1.53 -15.41 -6.49
C ASP A 97 1.89 -15.43 -7.98
N ILE A 98 2.09 -14.26 -8.60
CA ILE A 98 2.69 -14.14 -9.94
C ILE A 98 4.13 -14.67 -9.95
N ALA A 99 4.93 -14.41 -8.92
CA ALA A 99 6.30 -14.93 -8.83
C ALA A 99 6.33 -16.46 -8.63
N LEU A 100 5.36 -17.02 -7.88
CA LEU A 100 5.20 -18.46 -7.73
C LEU A 100 4.80 -19.12 -9.05
N ALA A 101 3.80 -18.56 -9.74
CA ALA A 101 3.39 -19.03 -11.07
C ALA A 101 4.56 -18.99 -12.08
N LYS A 102 5.43 -17.98 -12.01
CA LYS A 102 6.67 -17.91 -12.79
C LYS A 102 7.65 -19.04 -12.46
N LYS A 103 7.78 -19.40 -11.18
CA LYS A 103 8.65 -20.49 -10.75
C LYS A 103 8.14 -21.84 -11.25
N GLU A 104 6.84 -22.10 -11.13
CA GLU A 104 6.21 -23.32 -11.66
C GLU A 104 6.36 -23.40 -13.19
N ALA A 105 6.18 -22.26 -13.89
CA ALA A 105 6.41 -22.20 -15.32
C ALA A 105 7.87 -22.53 -15.70
N ALA A 106 8.87 -22.16 -14.89
CA ALA A 106 10.27 -22.51 -15.13
C ALA A 106 10.55 -24.02 -15.00
N GLU A 107 9.80 -24.74 -14.16
CA GLU A 107 9.93 -26.20 -14.02
C GLU A 107 9.37 -26.92 -15.25
N TYR A 108 8.22 -26.49 -15.77
CA TYR A 108 7.65 -27.04 -17.01
C TYR A 108 8.48 -26.68 -18.24
N GLU A 109 9.13 -25.51 -18.25
CA GLU A 109 10.12 -25.14 -19.26
C GLU A 109 11.27 -26.15 -19.31
N GLN A 110 11.87 -26.48 -18.17
CA GLN A 110 13.00 -27.40 -18.13
C GLN A 110 12.60 -28.77 -18.68
N GLN A 111 11.42 -29.26 -18.28
CA GLN A 111 10.88 -30.54 -18.77
C GLN A 111 10.66 -30.54 -20.28
N LEU A 112 10.21 -29.42 -20.86
CA LEU A 112 10.04 -29.28 -22.30
C LEU A 112 11.40 -29.28 -23.02
N LEU A 113 12.37 -28.50 -22.54
CA LEU A 113 13.69 -28.37 -23.15
C LEU A 113 14.45 -29.70 -23.20
N ASP A 114 14.27 -30.56 -22.20
CA ASP A 114 14.90 -31.89 -22.13
C ASP A 114 14.47 -32.81 -23.29
N VAL A 115 13.26 -32.62 -23.81
CA VAL A 115 12.67 -33.49 -24.87
C VAL A 115 12.43 -32.78 -26.20
N ALA A 116 12.60 -31.46 -26.28
CA ALA A 116 12.36 -30.66 -27.48
C ALA A 116 13.53 -30.67 -28.47
N ASP A 117 13.21 -30.71 -29.78
CA ASP A 117 14.17 -30.48 -30.86
C ASP A 117 14.55 -29.00 -31.01
N ALA A 118 15.52 -28.69 -31.88
CA ALA A 118 16.02 -27.33 -32.07
C ALA A 118 14.93 -26.32 -32.51
N HIS A 119 13.98 -26.74 -33.34
CA HIS A 119 12.93 -25.87 -33.86
C HIS A 119 11.86 -25.57 -32.80
N VAL A 120 11.44 -26.59 -32.05
CA VAL A 120 10.53 -26.41 -30.90
C VAL A 120 11.18 -25.55 -29.82
N ARG A 121 12.50 -25.70 -29.58
CA ARG A 121 13.26 -24.83 -28.66
C ARG A 121 13.26 -23.36 -29.09
N GLU A 122 13.42 -23.07 -30.39
CA GLU A 122 13.40 -21.70 -30.93
C GLU A 122 12.03 -21.04 -30.81
N LEU A 123 10.96 -21.76 -31.19
CA LEU A 123 9.58 -21.27 -31.04
C LEU A 123 9.24 -21.04 -29.57
N TYR A 124 9.71 -21.94 -28.70
CA TYR A 124 9.54 -21.83 -27.26
C TYR A 124 10.25 -20.61 -26.66
N ALA A 125 11.48 -20.30 -27.11
CA ALA A 125 12.19 -19.11 -26.65
C ALA A 125 11.39 -17.83 -26.94
N SER A 126 10.75 -17.74 -28.11
CA SER A 126 9.88 -16.61 -28.49
C SER A 126 8.60 -16.56 -27.64
N TYR A 127 7.97 -17.72 -27.41
CA TYR A 127 6.81 -17.85 -26.51
C TYR A 127 7.14 -17.40 -25.08
N LYS A 128 8.30 -17.78 -24.55
CA LYS A 128 8.77 -17.40 -23.22
C LYS A 128 8.98 -15.90 -23.07
N ILE A 129 9.59 -15.25 -24.06
CA ILE A 129 9.73 -13.78 -24.07
C ILE A 129 8.35 -13.14 -24.01
N ALA A 130 7.41 -13.63 -24.84
CA ALA A 130 6.06 -13.09 -24.86
C ALA A 130 5.31 -13.27 -23.53
N LEU A 131 5.49 -14.40 -22.83
CA LEU A 131 4.96 -14.62 -21.48
C LEU A 131 5.60 -13.69 -20.45
N GLY A 132 6.90 -13.43 -20.56
CA GLY A 132 7.61 -12.48 -19.70
C GLY A 132 7.02 -11.06 -19.81
N ASP A 133 6.79 -10.61 -21.04
CA ASP A 133 6.18 -9.31 -21.33
C ASP A 133 4.75 -9.21 -20.77
N LEU A 134 3.91 -10.23 -20.99
CA LEU A 134 2.56 -10.27 -20.41
C LEU A 134 2.59 -10.17 -18.89
N THR A 135 3.48 -10.92 -18.25
CA THR A 135 3.59 -10.88 -16.78
C THR A 135 4.02 -9.49 -16.30
N SER A 136 4.95 -8.84 -17.01
CA SER A 136 5.35 -7.47 -16.69
C SER A 136 4.20 -6.48 -16.82
N LEU A 137 3.39 -6.60 -17.89
CA LEU A 137 2.20 -5.77 -18.09
C LEU A 137 1.16 -5.97 -16.98
N ASN A 138 0.91 -7.22 -16.56
CA ASN A 138 -0.02 -7.52 -15.46
C ASN A 138 0.47 -6.95 -14.11
N SER A 139 1.75 -7.09 -13.79
CA SER A 139 2.32 -6.45 -12.58
C SER A 139 2.22 -4.92 -12.63
N ARG A 140 2.50 -4.31 -13.79
CA ARG A 140 2.32 -2.85 -13.98
C ARG A 140 0.86 -2.44 -13.81
N LYS A 141 -0.08 -3.24 -14.31
CA LYS A 141 -1.53 -2.99 -14.18
C LYS A 141 -1.96 -2.96 -12.72
N ILE A 142 -1.58 -3.95 -11.92
CA ILE A 142 -1.89 -4.01 -10.48
C ILE A 142 -1.36 -2.77 -9.76
N GLY A 143 -0.08 -2.41 -10.01
CA GLY A 143 0.52 -1.22 -9.42
C GLY A 143 -0.22 0.08 -9.82
N LEU A 144 -0.65 0.20 -11.07
CA LEU A 144 -1.35 1.38 -11.54
C LEU A 144 -2.77 1.50 -10.98
N VAL A 145 -3.51 0.39 -10.89
CA VAL A 145 -4.83 0.36 -10.23
C VAL A 145 -4.71 0.75 -8.77
N ALA A 146 -3.70 0.23 -8.06
CA ALA A 146 -3.40 0.63 -6.69
C ALA A 146 -3.09 2.13 -6.57
N ASN A 147 -2.26 2.67 -7.46
CA ASN A 147 -1.92 4.11 -7.47
C ASN A 147 -3.14 5.01 -7.74
N ILE A 148 -4.03 4.63 -8.66
CA ILE A 148 -5.26 5.38 -8.95
C ILE A 148 -6.14 5.42 -7.69
N ALA A 149 -6.31 4.26 -7.05
CA ALA A 149 -7.05 4.13 -5.80
C ALA A 149 -6.50 5.07 -4.72
N SER A 150 -5.20 4.99 -4.41
CA SER A 150 -4.56 5.87 -3.41
C SER A 150 -4.64 7.35 -3.77
N ALA A 151 -4.40 7.70 -5.04
CA ALA A 151 -4.42 9.10 -5.47
C ALA A 151 -5.82 9.74 -5.35
N LYS A 152 -6.87 8.98 -5.64
CA LYS A 152 -8.26 9.43 -5.43
C LYS A 152 -8.55 9.67 -3.96
N GLU A 153 -8.02 8.82 -3.08
CA GLU A 153 -8.17 9.00 -1.63
C GLU A 153 -7.45 10.23 -1.11
N GLU A 154 -6.22 10.46 -1.55
CA GLU A 154 -5.46 11.65 -1.15
C GLU A 154 -6.08 12.96 -1.66
N LEU A 155 -6.81 12.92 -2.78
CA LEU A 155 -7.46 14.09 -3.36
C LEU A 155 -8.58 14.64 -2.46
N ILE A 156 -9.32 13.78 -1.76
CA ILE A 156 -10.45 14.18 -0.91
C ILE A 156 -10.02 15.19 0.17
N PRO A 157 -9.10 14.85 1.10
CA PRO A 157 -8.68 15.78 2.14
C PRO A 157 -7.90 16.97 1.58
N PHE A 158 -7.15 16.77 0.51
CA PHE A 158 -6.46 17.86 -0.16
C PHE A 158 -7.44 18.93 -0.68
N THR A 159 -8.52 18.49 -1.32
CA THR A 159 -9.55 19.39 -1.86
C THR A 159 -10.26 20.13 -0.74
N ALA A 160 -10.63 19.44 0.33
CA ALA A 160 -11.24 20.06 1.51
C ALA A 160 -10.35 21.15 2.13
N LEU A 161 -9.04 20.89 2.28
CA LEU A 161 -8.09 21.87 2.80
C LEU A 161 -7.93 23.08 1.87
N LYS A 162 -7.86 22.86 0.55
CA LYS A 162 -7.79 23.97 -0.41
C LYS A 162 -9.07 24.79 -0.42
N GLN A 163 -10.22 24.17 -0.21
CA GLN A 163 -11.49 24.88 -0.11
C GLN A 163 -11.51 25.82 1.10
N ILE A 164 -10.98 25.41 2.27
CA ILE A 164 -10.89 26.28 3.45
C ILE A 164 -10.08 27.55 3.15
N GLU A 165 -8.96 27.42 2.42
CA GLU A 165 -8.15 28.56 2.01
C GLU A 165 -8.87 29.46 1.00
N ILE A 166 -9.64 28.87 0.07
CA ILE A 166 -10.48 29.60 -0.88
C ILE A 166 -11.56 30.39 -0.12
N ASP A 167 -12.28 29.76 0.81
CA ASP A 167 -13.32 30.40 1.62
C ASP A 167 -12.76 31.58 2.44
N ARG A 168 -11.52 31.48 2.93
CA ARG A 168 -10.82 32.58 3.62
C ARG A 168 -10.55 33.76 2.70
N LEU A 169 -10.15 33.49 1.46
CA LEU A 169 -9.96 34.52 0.44
C LEU A 169 -11.30 35.14 0.02
N GLU A 170 -12.37 34.35 -0.09
CA GLU A 170 -13.72 34.84 -0.39
C GLU A 170 -14.20 35.83 0.68
N ARG A 171 -13.99 35.51 1.97
CA ARG A 171 -14.27 36.46 3.06
C ARG A 171 -13.43 37.74 2.95
N SER A 172 -12.17 37.62 2.55
CA SER A 172 -11.30 38.79 2.38
C SER A 172 -11.77 39.67 1.22
N ILE A 173 -12.20 39.07 0.11
CA ILE A 173 -12.80 39.76 -1.04
C ILE A 173 -14.09 40.46 -0.60
N ALA A 174 -15.01 39.74 0.06
CA ALA A 174 -16.27 40.32 0.54
C ALA A 174 -16.06 41.51 1.49
N ASN A 175 -15.01 41.47 2.31
CA ASN A 175 -14.64 42.61 3.16
C ASN A 175 -14.15 43.82 2.35
N GLU A 176 -13.34 43.61 1.30
CA GLU A 176 -12.90 44.69 0.41
C GLU A 176 -14.05 45.26 -0.44
N GLU A 177 -14.97 44.40 -0.91
CA GLU A 177 -16.19 44.82 -1.61
C GLU A 177 -17.09 45.66 -0.70
N PHE A 178 -17.29 45.21 0.55
CA PHE A 178 -18.03 45.97 1.55
C PHE A 178 -17.40 47.33 1.85
N LYS A 179 -16.05 47.43 1.86
CA LYS A 179 -15.36 48.72 1.97
C LYS A 179 -15.71 49.64 0.80
N ILE A 180 -15.65 49.14 -0.44
CA ILE A 180 -15.97 49.92 -1.65
C ILE A 180 -17.41 50.45 -1.58
N GLU A 181 -18.39 49.60 -1.23
CA GLU A 181 -19.78 50.00 -1.07
C GLU A 181 -19.97 51.06 0.03
N THR A 182 -19.25 50.90 1.15
CA THR A 182 -19.31 51.85 2.28
C THR A 182 -18.67 53.19 1.91
N TYR A 183 -17.52 53.18 1.23
CA TYR A 183 -16.88 54.39 0.72
C TYR A 183 -17.83 55.18 -0.19
N ALA A 184 -18.50 54.51 -1.14
CA ALA A 184 -19.48 55.14 -2.02
C ALA A 184 -20.68 55.72 -1.25
N THR A 185 -21.10 55.07 -0.16
CA THR A 185 -22.21 55.55 0.69
C THR A 185 -21.83 56.81 1.49
N TYR A 186 -20.56 56.95 1.89
CA TYR A 186 -20.08 58.06 2.74
C TYR A 186 -19.39 59.17 1.97
N GLU A 187 -19.20 59.00 0.67
CA GLU A 187 -18.64 60.03 -0.18
C GLU A 187 -19.49 61.30 -0.13
N GLY A 188 -18.83 62.45 0.12
CA GLY A 188 -19.50 63.74 0.23
C GLY A 188 -20.30 63.98 1.52
N VAL A 189 -20.39 63.01 2.43
CA VAL A 189 -20.98 63.21 3.76
C VAL A 189 -20.10 64.17 4.57
N ASN A 190 -20.72 65.09 5.29
CA ASN A 190 -19.99 66.10 6.05
C ASN A 190 -19.29 65.49 7.29
N LYS A 191 -18.21 66.14 7.72
CA LYS A 191 -17.36 65.68 8.83
C LYS A 191 -18.13 65.40 10.13
N THR A 192 -19.01 66.31 10.56
CA THR A 192 -19.72 66.17 11.84
C THR A 192 -20.66 64.97 11.85
N GLU A 193 -21.32 64.70 10.73
CA GLU A 193 -22.18 63.53 10.56
C GLU A 193 -21.39 62.22 10.59
N LEU A 194 -20.23 62.17 9.92
CA LEU A 194 -19.33 61.02 9.97
C LEU A 194 -18.79 60.74 11.39
N GLU A 195 -18.41 61.79 12.14
CA GLU A 195 -17.95 61.67 13.54
C GLU A 195 -19.06 61.13 14.46
N GLN A 196 -20.30 61.59 14.28
CA GLN A 196 -21.44 61.06 15.03
C GLN A 196 -21.71 59.59 14.68
N LYS A 197 -21.66 59.23 13.40
CA LYS A 197 -21.87 57.85 12.95
C LYS A 197 -20.78 56.92 13.47
N ALA A 198 -19.52 57.34 13.43
CA ALA A 198 -18.39 56.60 14.02
C ALA A 198 -18.60 56.35 15.52
N THR A 199 -19.14 57.32 16.27
CA THR A 199 -19.41 57.14 17.70
C THR A 199 -20.47 56.06 17.96
N VAL A 200 -21.50 55.96 17.12
CA VAL A 200 -22.54 54.91 17.24
C VAL A 200 -21.97 53.55 16.85
N LEU A 201 -21.26 53.47 15.71
CA LEU A 201 -20.67 52.23 15.21
C LEU A 201 -19.65 51.64 16.20
N TYR A 202 -18.89 52.47 16.91
CA TYR A 202 -17.97 51.99 17.94
C TYR A 202 -18.70 51.24 19.06
N LYS A 203 -19.87 51.74 19.51
CA LYS A 203 -20.69 51.05 20.52
C LYS A 203 -21.31 49.76 19.99
N ASP A 204 -21.69 49.74 18.72
CA ASP A 204 -22.21 48.52 18.09
C ASP A 204 -21.09 47.47 17.89
N TRP A 205 -19.86 47.92 17.63
CA TRP A 205 -18.68 47.07 17.63
C TRP A 205 -18.39 46.49 19.02
N GLU A 206 -18.51 47.27 20.10
CA GLU A 206 -18.39 46.74 21.48
C GLU A 206 -19.39 45.61 21.72
N LYS A 207 -20.66 45.79 21.35
CA LYS A 207 -21.68 44.73 21.47
C LYS A 207 -21.36 43.50 20.62
N ALA A 208 -20.87 43.69 19.40
CA ALA A 208 -20.44 42.58 18.55
C ALA A 208 -19.22 41.85 19.13
N SER A 209 -18.33 42.59 19.82
CA SER A 209 -17.17 42.03 20.53
C SER A 209 -17.57 41.12 21.69
N ASP A 210 -18.65 41.45 22.39
CA ASP A 210 -19.21 40.57 23.43
C ASP A 210 -19.69 39.23 22.85
N VAL A 211 -20.32 39.26 21.66
CA VAL A 211 -20.75 38.03 20.95
C VAL A 211 -19.55 37.20 20.52
N VAL A 212 -18.51 37.84 19.97
CA VAL A 212 -17.24 37.16 19.61
C VAL A 212 -16.64 36.49 20.83
N SER A 213 -16.58 37.19 21.98
CA SER A 213 -16.02 36.65 23.22
C SER A 213 -16.79 35.42 23.73
N GLN A 214 -18.12 35.40 23.59
CA GLN A 214 -18.94 34.23 23.93
C GLN A 214 -18.66 33.04 23.00
N LYS A 215 -18.46 33.29 21.71
CA LYS A 215 -18.15 32.23 20.74
C LYS A 215 -16.71 31.71 20.88
N ASP A 216 -15.76 32.57 21.22
CA ASP A 216 -14.37 32.21 21.55
C ASP A 216 -14.34 31.25 22.75
N ALA A 217 -15.09 31.55 23.82
CA ALA A 217 -15.16 30.67 24.98
C ALA A 217 -15.68 29.26 24.62
N ALA A 218 -16.73 29.17 23.79
CA ALA A 218 -17.27 27.89 23.32
C ALA A 218 -16.28 27.15 22.41
N GLN A 219 -15.54 27.88 21.56
CA GLN A 219 -14.48 27.32 20.72
C GLN A 219 -13.34 26.74 21.58
N GLN A 220 -12.88 27.48 22.59
CA GLN A 220 -11.82 27.03 23.50
C GLN A 220 -12.22 25.77 24.27
N GLU A 221 -13.48 25.68 24.71
CA GLU A 221 -14.03 24.48 25.34
C GLU A 221 -14.01 23.28 24.39
N ALA A 222 -14.49 23.45 23.15
CA ALA A 222 -14.47 22.40 22.14
C ALA A 222 -13.03 21.98 21.77
N ASN A 223 -12.11 22.94 21.69
CA ASN A 223 -10.70 22.68 21.39
C ASN A 223 -10.01 21.90 22.51
N ALA A 224 -10.33 22.18 23.77
CA ALA A 224 -9.82 21.40 24.90
C ALA A 224 -10.34 19.94 24.90
N ALA A 225 -11.51 19.69 24.32
CA ALA A 225 -12.07 18.34 24.16
C ALA A 225 -11.47 17.56 22.97
N TYR A 226 -10.80 18.24 22.04
CA TYR A 226 -10.11 17.65 20.90
C TYR A 226 -8.64 17.34 21.26
N ASP A 227 -8.37 16.15 21.83
CA ASP A 227 -7.01 15.72 22.21
C ASP A 227 -6.48 14.62 21.27
N THR A 228 -5.48 14.95 20.46
CA THR A 228 -4.80 14.01 19.56
C THR A 228 -3.63 13.27 20.22
N ASP A 229 -3.16 13.69 21.40
CA ASP A 229 -1.98 13.11 22.04
C ASP A 229 -2.07 11.57 22.26
N PRO A 230 -3.24 10.95 22.57
CA PRO A 230 -3.36 9.50 22.71
C PRO A 230 -3.03 8.71 21.43
N PHE A 231 -3.02 9.38 20.28
CA PHE A 231 -2.76 8.81 18.96
C PHE A 231 -1.31 9.01 18.51
N LEU A 232 -0.49 9.70 19.29
CA LEU A 232 0.91 9.99 18.94
C LEU A 232 1.82 9.03 19.70
N TYR A 233 2.42 8.05 19.01
CA TYR A 233 3.23 7.01 19.67
C TYR A 233 4.46 7.58 20.41
N TYR A 234 4.92 8.76 20.02
CA TYR A 234 6.05 9.47 20.61
C TYR A 234 5.67 10.35 21.81
N LYS A 235 4.38 10.37 22.19
CA LYS A 235 3.87 11.07 23.38
C LYS A 235 3.60 10.09 24.51
N ASN A 236 3.80 10.54 25.75
CA ASN A 236 3.56 9.74 26.95
C ASN A 236 2.08 9.45 27.25
N LYS A 237 1.15 9.97 26.44
CA LYS A 237 -0.29 9.75 26.57
C LYS A 237 -0.83 8.61 25.69
N ALA A 238 0.01 7.93 24.91
CA ALA A 238 -0.44 6.78 24.12
C ALA A 238 -0.95 5.66 25.03
N THR A 239 -2.27 5.48 25.10
CA THR A 239 -2.94 4.47 25.93
C THR A 239 -3.38 3.25 25.14
N LEU A 240 -3.68 3.44 23.85
CA LEU A 240 -4.20 2.42 22.94
C LEU A 240 -3.13 1.38 22.59
N ASN A 241 -3.48 0.09 22.66
CA ASN A 241 -2.55 -1.01 22.43
C ASN A 241 -1.97 -0.97 21.01
N THR A 242 -2.77 -0.63 19.99
CA THR A 242 -2.30 -0.49 18.61
C THR A 242 -1.26 0.62 18.46
N VAL A 243 -1.43 1.77 19.13
CA VAL A 243 -0.46 2.88 19.10
C VAL A 243 0.85 2.49 19.81
N LYS A 244 0.75 1.79 20.96
CA LYS A 244 1.92 1.25 21.66
C LYS A 244 2.66 0.20 20.82
N ALA A 245 1.91 -0.68 20.17
CA ALA A 245 2.46 -1.69 19.27
C ALA A 245 3.16 -1.04 18.06
N ALA A 246 2.58 0.01 17.49
CA ALA A 246 3.22 0.83 16.46
C ALA A 246 4.55 1.40 16.95
N ALA A 247 4.59 1.95 18.16
CA ALA A 247 5.82 2.47 18.78
C ALA A 247 6.91 1.40 18.89
N GLU A 248 6.56 0.21 19.37
CA GLU A 248 7.50 -0.89 19.53
C GLU A 248 7.97 -1.45 18.19
N LEU A 249 7.07 -1.58 17.21
CA LEU A 249 7.43 -2.00 15.85
C LEU A 249 8.38 -0.98 15.20
N TYR A 250 8.08 0.32 15.36
CA TYR A 250 8.93 1.39 14.86
C TYR A 250 10.34 1.34 15.49
N ASN A 251 10.41 1.35 16.81
CA ASN A 251 11.68 1.45 17.53
C ASN A 251 12.59 0.24 17.32
N ASN A 252 12.04 -0.96 17.14
CA ASN A 252 12.84 -2.19 17.05
C ASN A 252 13.10 -2.64 15.60
N TYR A 253 12.26 -2.27 14.63
CA TYR A 253 12.30 -2.87 13.28
C TYR A 253 12.29 -1.85 12.13
N TYR A 254 12.00 -0.56 12.36
CA TYR A 254 11.81 0.45 11.29
C TYR A 254 13.00 0.58 10.35
N TYR A 255 14.20 0.83 10.87
CA TYR A 255 15.37 1.11 10.04
C TYR A 255 15.79 -0.03 9.11
N ARG A 256 15.34 -1.27 9.37
CA ARG A 256 15.69 -2.43 8.53
C ARG A 256 14.54 -2.91 7.67
N TYR A 257 13.31 -2.80 8.15
CA TYR A 257 12.17 -3.47 7.52
C TYR A 257 10.96 -2.58 7.29
N ASN A 258 10.90 -1.38 7.88
CA ASN A 258 9.78 -0.46 7.74
C ASN A 258 8.39 -1.14 7.95
N PRO A 259 8.12 -1.73 9.14
CA PRO A 259 6.96 -2.60 9.39
C PRO A 259 5.64 -1.85 9.56
N ILE A 260 5.67 -0.52 9.66
CA ILE A 260 4.49 0.31 9.90
C ILE A 260 4.41 1.44 8.89
N THR A 261 3.19 1.84 8.59
CA THR A 261 2.89 3.00 7.74
C THR A 261 2.07 4.00 8.57
N VAL A 262 2.49 5.26 8.58
CA VAL A 262 1.77 6.36 9.23
C VAL A 262 1.05 7.18 8.18
N THR A 263 -0.24 7.42 8.39
CA THR A 263 -1.07 8.25 7.52
C THR A 263 -1.81 9.32 8.33
N TYR A 264 -2.20 10.41 7.69
CA TYR A 264 -3.08 11.41 8.30
C TYR A 264 -4.53 11.15 7.88
N THR A 265 -5.34 10.89 8.88
CA THR A 265 -6.77 10.57 8.82
C THR A 265 -7.56 11.87 8.97
N GLN A 266 -8.40 12.22 8.00
CA GLN A 266 -9.13 13.50 8.04
C GLN A 266 -10.45 13.28 8.78
N LEU A 267 -10.66 14.03 9.86
CA LEU A 267 -11.86 13.89 10.67
C LEU A 267 -12.99 14.76 10.13
N VAL A 268 -12.71 16.06 10.01
CA VAL A 268 -13.60 17.09 9.46
C VAL A 268 -12.79 18.37 9.22
N GLY A 269 -13.09 19.11 8.16
CA GLY A 269 -12.44 20.39 7.87
C GLY A 269 -10.91 20.29 7.87
N ASN A 270 -10.27 21.09 8.72
CA ASN A 270 -8.82 21.15 8.95
C ASN A 270 -8.31 20.18 10.04
N TYR A 271 -9.19 19.38 10.66
CA TYR A 271 -8.82 18.46 11.73
C TYR A 271 -8.48 17.07 11.21
N SER A 272 -7.34 16.56 11.68
CA SER A 272 -6.82 15.25 11.32
C SER A 272 -6.03 14.63 12.47
N VAL A 273 -5.87 13.31 12.44
CA VAL A 273 -5.10 12.54 13.42
C VAL A 273 -4.14 11.56 12.73
N GLU A 274 -3.03 11.24 13.40
CA GLU A 274 -2.12 10.19 12.94
C GLU A 274 -2.76 8.81 13.07
N TYR A 275 -2.63 8.01 12.02
CA TYR A 275 -3.12 6.65 11.97
C TYR A 275 -2.07 5.65 11.54
N TYR A 276 -1.94 4.54 12.28
CA TYR A 276 -0.94 3.50 12.05
C TYR A 276 -1.53 2.26 11.41
N THR A 277 -0.87 1.77 10.37
CA THR A 277 -1.17 0.49 9.70
C THR A 277 0.09 -0.36 9.61
N LEU A 278 -0.07 -1.67 9.40
CA LEU A 278 1.05 -2.57 9.14
C LEU A 278 1.46 -2.48 7.66
N ASN A 279 2.76 -2.41 7.41
CA ASN A 279 3.33 -2.62 6.08
C ASN A 279 3.57 -4.13 5.86
N ALA A 280 2.85 -4.73 4.91
CA ALA A 280 2.86 -6.18 4.73
C ALA A 280 4.25 -6.74 4.37
N GLU A 281 4.98 -6.08 3.48
CA GLU A 281 6.33 -6.48 3.04
C GLU A 281 7.34 -6.38 4.20
N GLY A 282 7.26 -5.29 4.95
CA GLY A 282 8.11 -5.06 6.11
C GLY A 282 7.88 -6.06 7.23
N ILE A 283 6.61 -6.40 7.49
CA ILE A 283 6.25 -7.43 8.47
C ILE A 283 6.77 -8.81 8.06
N GLU A 284 6.57 -9.21 6.80
CA GLU A 284 7.04 -10.52 6.34
C GLU A 284 8.58 -10.60 6.36
N SER A 285 9.26 -9.53 5.96
CA SER A 285 10.73 -9.44 6.02
C SER A 285 11.25 -9.57 7.45
N ALA A 286 10.68 -8.83 8.39
CA ALA A 286 11.05 -8.92 9.81
C ALA A 286 10.78 -10.33 10.36
N LYS A 287 9.60 -10.89 10.07
CA LYS A 287 9.20 -12.24 10.49
C LYS A 287 10.17 -13.32 10.00
N GLN A 288 10.60 -13.25 8.74
CA GLN A 288 11.57 -14.21 8.18
C GLN A 288 12.91 -14.15 8.90
N VAL A 289 13.43 -12.95 9.18
CA VAL A 289 14.72 -12.80 9.86
C VAL A 289 14.66 -13.34 11.29
N ILE A 290 13.61 -13.02 12.04
CA ILE A 290 13.45 -13.49 13.42
C ILE A 290 13.31 -15.03 13.45
N ASN A 291 12.53 -15.62 12.54
CA ASN A 291 12.39 -17.07 12.46
C ASN A 291 13.69 -17.77 12.01
N ASN A 292 14.45 -17.17 11.10
CA ASN A 292 15.74 -17.71 10.68
C ASN A 292 16.76 -17.76 11.82
N LYS A 293 16.72 -16.80 12.76
CA LYS A 293 17.55 -16.82 13.96
C LYS A 293 17.27 -18.05 14.82
N VAL A 294 16.00 -18.37 15.07
CA VAL A 294 15.58 -19.59 15.79
C VAL A 294 16.13 -20.82 15.06
N LYS A 295 15.86 -20.94 13.76
CA LYS A 295 16.28 -22.09 12.94
C LYS A 295 17.80 -22.29 12.93
N ASN A 296 18.57 -21.20 12.85
CA ASN A 296 20.04 -21.27 12.84
C ASN A 296 20.58 -21.78 14.18
N ILE A 297 20.04 -21.30 15.31
CA ILE A 297 20.44 -21.76 16.64
C ILE A 297 20.04 -23.23 16.85
N GLU A 298 18.84 -23.63 16.42
CA GLU A 298 18.40 -25.03 16.47
C GLU A 298 19.32 -25.95 15.64
N THR A 299 19.75 -25.49 14.46
CA THR A 299 20.68 -26.23 13.59
C THR A 299 22.06 -26.34 14.22
N GLU A 300 22.55 -25.28 14.86
CA GLU A 300 23.85 -25.26 15.53
C GLU A 300 23.87 -26.18 16.76
N ILE A 301 22.80 -26.17 17.57
CA ILE A 301 22.67 -27.08 18.71
C ILE A 301 22.55 -28.53 18.23
N GLY A 302 21.64 -28.80 17.30
CA GLY A 302 21.32 -30.13 16.80
C GLY A 302 20.58 -31.00 17.83
N THR A 303 20.66 -32.32 17.66
CA THR A 303 20.05 -33.29 18.56
C THR A 303 21.03 -34.38 18.99
N ASP A 304 20.76 -35.01 20.13
CA ASP A 304 21.55 -36.15 20.65
C ASP A 304 21.55 -37.40 19.73
N LYS A 305 20.76 -37.37 18.64
CA LYS A 305 20.69 -38.40 17.61
C LYS A 305 21.48 -38.07 16.36
N ASP A 306 22.11 -36.90 16.31
CA ASP A 306 22.90 -36.48 15.16
C ASP A 306 24.11 -37.42 14.99
N LYS A 307 24.43 -37.76 13.74
CA LYS A 307 25.57 -38.64 13.45
C LYS A 307 26.87 -37.92 13.77
N ALA A 308 27.88 -38.68 14.21
CA ALA A 308 29.22 -38.16 14.47
C ALA A 308 29.78 -37.41 13.25
N ASP A 309 30.05 -36.12 13.44
CA ASP A 309 30.65 -35.23 12.43
C ASP A 309 31.44 -34.13 13.14
N GLN A 310 32.71 -33.96 12.76
CA GLN A 310 33.61 -32.94 13.30
C GLN A 310 33.14 -31.51 12.99
N TYR A 311 32.37 -31.31 11.91
CA TYR A 311 31.89 -30.00 11.47
C TYR A 311 30.37 -29.86 11.57
N GLY A 312 29.71 -30.83 12.19
CA GLY A 312 28.27 -30.85 12.39
C GLY A 312 27.79 -29.95 13.53
N SER A 313 26.56 -30.18 13.98
CA SER A 313 25.99 -29.55 15.18
C SER A 313 26.83 -29.83 16.44
N TYR A 314 26.58 -29.11 17.54
CA TYR A 314 27.28 -29.38 18.78
C TYR A 314 27.09 -30.82 19.27
N TYR A 315 25.89 -31.39 19.14
CA TYR A 315 25.67 -32.80 19.46
C TYR A 315 26.42 -33.76 18.51
N ALA A 316 26.48 -33.48 17.21
CA ALA A 316 27.26 -34.27 16.25
C ALA A 316 28.77 -34.25 16.56
N GLN A 317 29.29 -33.08 16.95
CA GLN A 317 30.68 -32.91 17.36
C GLN A 317 30.99 -33.65 18.67
N ILE A 318 30.08 -33.62 19.65
CA ILE A 318 30.20 -34.40 20.89
C ILE A 318 30.27 -35.89 20.56
N ALA A 319 29.39 -36.41 19.69
CA ALA A 319 29.40 -37.80 19.27
C ALA A 319 30.75 -38.17 18.61
N TYR A 320 31.25 -37.33 17.70
CA TYR A 320 32.55 -37.51 17.05
C TYR A 320 33.71 -37.58 18.05
N TYR A 321 33.83 -36.60 18.95
CA TYR A 321 34.91 -36.59 19.94
C TYR A 321 34.79 -37.72 20.97
N THR A 322 33.57 -38.19 21.25
CA THR A 322 33.32 -39.35 22.11
C THR A 322 33.80 -40.65 21.46
N GLU A 323 33.51 -40.84 20.17
CA GLU A 323 34.01 -41.98 19.39
C GLU A 323 35.54 -41.96 19.30
N GLN A 324 36.14 -40.82 18.95
CA GLN A 324 37.60 -40.67 18.86
C GLN A 324 38.29 -40.93 20.21
N LYS A 325 37.71 -40.45 21.31
CA LYS A 325 38.20 -40.76 22.67
C LYS A 325 38.16 -42.27 22.96
N ALA A 326 37.08 -42.95 22.57
CA ALA A 326 36.94 -44.39 22.77
C ALA A 326 37.95 -45.19 21.91
N GLU A 327 38.19 -44.79 20.67
CA GLU A 327 39.19 -45.41 19.79
C GLU A 327 40.61 -45.29 20.36
N VAL A 328 41.00 -44.12 20.85
CA VAL A 328 42.32 -43.89 21.47
C VAL A 328 42.50 -44.77 22.71
N LEU A 329 41.51 -44.83 23.61
CA LEU A 329 41.58 -45.67 24.82
C LEU A 329 41.59 -47.17 24.52
N LYS A 330 40.97 -47.59 23.41
CA LYS A 330 41.03 -48.98 22.95
C LYS A 330 42.43 -49.36 22.46
N ALA A 331 43.16 -48.41 21.87
CA ALA A 331 44.52 -48.62 21.40
C ALA A 331 45.56 -48.58 22.55
N ASP A 332 45.38 -47.66 23.51
CA ASP A 332 46.19 -47.57 24.73
C ASP A 332 45.33 -47.14 25.93
N PRO A 333 45.06 -48.04 26.89
CA PRO A 333 44.27 -47.71 28.09
C PRO A 333 44.85 -46.60 28.97
N ASN A 334 46.15 -46.30 28.85
CA ASN A 334 46.82 -45.24 29.62
C ASN A 334 47.04 -43.95 28.82
N ALA A 335 46.47 -43.84 27.60
CA ALA A 335 46.60 -42.65 26.77
C ALA A 335 46.02 -41.40 27.42
N ASN A 336 46.69 -40.25 27.24
CA ASN A 336 46.16 -38.97 27.68
C ASN A 336 45.01 -38.51 26.75
N VAL A 337 43.78 -38.48 27.28
CA VAL A 337 42.57 -38.07 26.56
C VAL A 337 41.98 -36.74 27.06
N SER A 338 42.80 -35.89 27.70
CA SER A 338 42.36 -34.59 28.22
C SER A 338 41.77 -33.71 27.11
N TYR A 339 42.42 -33.66 25.94
CA TYR A 339 41.94 -32.89 24.78
C TYR A 339 40.49 -33.20 24.40
N TYR A 340 40.13 -34.48 24.28
CA TYR A 340 38.77 -34.89 23.95
C TYR A 340 37.77 -34.55 25.07
N THR A 341 38.19 -34.72 26.31
CA THR A 341 37.36 -34.44 27.49
C THR A 341 37.08 -32.94 27.61
N ASP A 342 38.09 -32.10 27.39
CA ASP A 342 37.97 -30.64 27.37
C ASP A 342 37.08 -30.18 26.21
N LYS A 343 37.22 -30.77 25.02
CA LYS A 343 36.39 -30.45 23.86
C LYS A 343 34.92 -30.79 24.05
N ILE A 344 34.62 -31.98 24.59
CA ILE A 344 33.25 -32.37 24.93
C ILE A 344 32.67 -31.40 25.96
N SER A 345 33.42 -31.11 27.03
CA SER A 345 32.95 -30.19 28.09
C SER A 345 32.69 -28.77 27.56
N GLN A 346 33.53 -28.29 26.63
CA GLN A 346 33.33 -27.00 25.95
C GLN A 346 32.04 -27.00 25.11
N LEU A 347 31.79 -28.06 24.35
CA LEU A 347 30.58 -28.18 23.53
C LEU A 347 29.31 -28.29 24.38
N GLU A 348 29.36 -28.99 25.51
CA GLU A 348 28.26 -29.06 26.48
C GLU A 348 27.95 -27.67 27.08
N ALA A 349 28.98 -26.88 27.37
CA ALA A 349 28.83 -25.49 27.81
C ALA A 349 28.23 -24.61 26.69
N ASN A 350 28.67 -24.78 25.44
CA ASN A 350 28.10 -24.07 24.29
C ASN A 350 26.63 -24.42 24.09
N ILE A 351 26.23 -25.69 24.16
CA ILE A 351 24.82 -26.12 24.10
C ILE A 351 24.00 -25.41 25.19
N THR A 352 24.54 -25.32 26.41
CA THR A 352 23.85 -24.64 27.52
C THR A 352 23.64 -23.15 27.21
N SER A 353 24.66 -22.47 26.69
CA SER A 353 24.54 -21.07 26.28
C SER A 353 23.56 -20.88 25.12
N SER A 354 23.70 -21.67 24.05
CA SER A 354 22.84 -21.56 22.87
C SER A 354 21.38 -21.90 23.17
N LYS A 355 21.09 -22.74 24.18
CA LYS A 355 19.70 -22.95 24.65
C LYS A 355 19.09 -21.69 25.27
N ILE A 356 19.88 -20.84 25.92
CA ILE A 356 19.42 -19.54 26.42
C ILE A 356 19.15 -18.61 25.24
N ASP A 357 20.05 -18.56 24.26
CA ASP A 357 19.88 -17.75 23.05
C ASP A 357 18.66 -18.20 22.22
N LEU A 358 18.42 -19.51 22.14
CA LEU A 358 17.24 -20.08 21.50
C LEU A 358 15.97 -19.60 22.19
N LYS A 359 15.92 -19.65 23.53
CA LYS A 359 14.77 -19.17 24.29
C LYS A 359 14.53 -17.68 24.07
N ASN A 360 15.59 -16.87 24.09
CA ASN A 360 15.50 -15.44 23.80
C ASN A 360 14.97 -15.17 22.37
N ALA A 361 15.42 -15.93 21.38
CA ALA A 361 14.95 -15.82 20.00
C ALA A 361 13.47 -16.25 19.86
N GLN A 362 13.04 -17.30 20.55
CA GLN A 362 11.64 -17.74 20.58
C GLN A 362 10.73 -16.71 21.28
N ASP A 363 11.22 -16.07 22.35
CA ASP A 363 10.51 -14.98 23.02
C ASP A 363 10.40 -13.75 22.12
N GLU A 364 11.43 -13.45 21.31
CA GLU A 364 11.40 -12.42 20.28
C GLU A 364 10.33 -12.69 19.20
N VAL A 365 10.22 -13.94 18.72
CA VAL A 365 9.12 -14.35 17.79
C VAL A 365 7.76 -14.12 18.43
N THR A 366 7.59 -14.56 19.68
CA THR A 366 6.31 -14.43 20.41
C THR A 366 5.94 -12.97 20.59
N LYS A 367 6.90 -12.13 21.01
CA LYS A 367 6.71 -10.70 21.18
C LYS A 367 6.32 -10.04 19.85
N PHE A 368 7.05 -10.30 18.78
CA PHE A 368 6.76 -9.75 17.45
C PHE A 368 5.34 -10.10 16.97
N ASN A 369 4.94 -11.37 17.11
CA ASN A 369 3.59 -11.81 16.72
C ASN A 369 2.50 -11.11 17.54
N SER A 370 2.72 -10.87 18.83
CA SER A 370 1.78 -10.11 19.68
C SER A 370 1.66 -8.65 19.24
N LEU A 371 2.76 -8.00 18.82
CA LEU A 371 2.73 -6.63 18.29
C LEU A 371 1.91 -6.56 16.99
N VAL A 372 2.10 -7.52 16.09
CA VAL A 372 1.31 -7.64 14.85
C VAL A 372 -0.16 -7.88 15.15
N ALA A 373 -0.48 -8.72 16.14
CA ALA A 373 -1.85 -9.03 16.51
C ALA A 373 -2.65 -7.81 17.01
N ALA A 374 -1.98 -6.80 17.59
CA ALA A 374 -2.61 -5.56 18.07
C ALA A 374 -3.23 -4.69 16.96
N PHE A 375 -2.93 -4.99 15.68
CA PHE A 375 -3.56 -4.38 14.50
C PHE A 375 -4.73 -5.22 13.97
N SER A 376 -5.33 -6.04 14.84
CA SER A 376 -6.48 -6.87 14.52
C SER A 376 -7.35 -7.10 15.76
N GLY A 377 -8.51 -7.73 15.59
CA GLY A 377 -9.35 -8.15 16.71
C GLY A 377 -9.85 -6.97 17.55
N ASP A 378 -9.80 -7.12 18.88
CA ASP A 378 -10.40 -6.16 19.80
C ASP A 378 -9.54 -4.90 20.01
N ASP A 379 -8.21 -5.01 19.87
CA ASP A 379 -7.31 -3.85 19.96
C ASP A 379 -7.56 -2.87 18.81
N LEU A 380 -7.69 -3.38 17.58
CA LEU A 380 -8.03 -2.55 16.41
C LEU A 380 -9.42 -1.91 16.56
N LYS A 381 -10.42 -2.66 17.03
CA LYS A 381 -11.76 -2.08 17.29
C LYS A 381 -11.72 -0.95 18.31
N ALA A 382 -10.93 -1.10 19.38
CA ALA A 382 -10.78 -0.05 20.39
C ALA A 382 -10.06 1.18 19.81
N TYR A 383 -9.07 0.97 18.94
CA TYR A 383 -8.39 2.04 18.23
C TYR A 383 -9.35 2.82 17.31
N ASP A 384 -10.13 2.11 16.50
CA ASP A 384 -11.09 2.71 15.57
C ASP A 384 -12.25 3.41 16.31
N ALA A 385 -12.73 2.84 17.42
CA ALA A 385 -13.72 3.48 18.28
C ALA A 385 -13.21 4.81 18.87
N ALA A 386 -11.95 4.85 19.34
CA ALA A 386 -11.35 6.08 19.85
C ALA A 386 -11.23 7.17 18.76
N ILE A 387 -11.01 6.79 17.50
CA ILE A 387 -11.00 7.74 16.37
C ILE A 387 -12.40 8.26 16.08
N ALA A 388 -13.42 7.40 16.12
CA ALA A 388 -14.80 7.83 15.95
C ALA A 388 -15.25 8.81 17.05
N GLU A 389 -14.81 8.60 18.29
CA GLU A 389 -15.00 9.55 19.38
C GLU A 389 -14.26 10.86 19.11
N LEU A 390 -12.98 10.80 18.72
CA LEU A 390 -12.21 11.99 18.37
C LEU A 390 -12.83 12.76 17.20
N LYS A 391 -13.41 12.06 16.21
CA LYS A 391 -14.15 12.67 15.10
C LYS A 391 -15.34 13.47 15.61
N THR A 392 -16.09 12.95 16.59
CA THR A 392 -17.20 13.68 17.20
C THR A 392 -16.72 14.96 17.89
N SER A 393 -15.60 14.90 18.62
CA SER A 393 -14.96 16.10 19.18
C SER A 393 -14.51 17.09 18.10
N ALA A 394 -13.94 16.58 17.00
CA ALA A 394 -13.54 17.41 15.86
C ALA A 394 -14.73 18.09 15.18
N GLU A 395 -15.87 17.41 15.03
CA GLU A 395 -17.12 17.98 14.48
C GLU A 395 -17.70 19.07 15.38
N ALA A 396 -17.66 18.88 16.70
CA ALA A 396 -18.05 19.90 17.66
C ALA A 396 -17.15 21.15 17.55
N LEU A 397 -15.84 20.93 17.41
CA LEU A 397 -14.87 21.99 17.24
C LEU A 397 -15.01 22.72 15.89
N ASP A 398 -15.13 22.01 14.77
CA ASP A 398 -15.37 22.61 13.43
C ASP A 398 -16.65 23.47 13.42
N LYS A 399 -17.70 23.01 14.11
CA LYS A 399 -18.92 23.82 14.29
C LYS A 399 -18.64 25.08 15.12
N ALA A 400 -17.92 24.95 16.24
CA ALA A 400 -17.60 26.10 17.09
C ALA A 400 -16.72 27.13 16.36
N ASP A 401 -15.75 26.66 15.57
CA ASP A 401 -14.91 27.48 14.69
C ASP A 401 -15.75 28.27 13.67
N LYS A 402 -16.72 27.62 13.03
CA LYS A 402 -17.63 28.29 12.08
C LYS A 402 -18.50 29.35 12.75
N GLU A 403 -19.03 29.06 13.95
CA GLU A 403 -19.84 30.02 14.71
C GLU A 403 -18.99 31.20 15.20
N TYR A 404 -17.77 30.95 15.66
CA TYR A 404 -16.81 31.97 16.03
C TYR A 404 -16.42 32.84 14.85
N GLN A 405 -16.11 32.24 13.70
CA GLN A 405 -15.77 32.97 12.48
C GLN A 405 -16.94 33.83 12.00
N ALA A 406 -18.18 33.33 12.04
CA ALA A 406 -19.36 34.10 11.68
C ALA A 406 -19.56 35.33 12.60
N ALA A 407 -19.29 35.18 13.90
CA ALA A 407 -19.32 36.30 14.84
C ALA A 407 -18.20 37.32 14.55
N LEU A 408 -16.99 36.85 14.25
CA LEU A 408 -15.87 37.70 13.83
C LEU A 408 -16.18 38.47 12.54
N ASP A 409 -16.79 37.82 11.55
CA ASP A 409 -17.15 38.46 10.28
C ASP A 409 -18.17 39.58 10.51
N ALA A 410 -19.17 39.34 11.37
CA ALA A 410 -20.16 40.35 11.74
C ALA A 410 -19.51 41.54 12.47
N GLN A 411 -18.65 41.28 13.46
CA GLN A 411 -17.90 42.32 14.18
C GLN A 411 -16.98 43.11 13.22
N THR A 412 -16.31 42.41 12.30
CA THR A 412 -15.38 43.00 11.32
C THR A 412 -16.09 43.97 10.40
N LYS A 413 -17.31 43.66 9.94
CA LYS A 413 -18.09 44.60 9.11
C LYS A 413 -18.40 45.89 9.86
N VAL A 414 -18.83 45.81 11.11
CA VAL A 414 -19.09 47.01 11.94
C VAL A 414 -17.80 47.81 12.15
N TRP A 415 -16.68 47.11 12.41
CA TRP A 415 -15.38 47.75 12.54
C TRP A 415 -14.93 48.45 11.25
N ILE A 416 -15.10 47.81 10.10
CA ILE A 416 -14.80 48.41 8.79
C ILE A 416 -15.61 49.67 8.59
N GLU A 417 -16.92 49.63 8.83
CA GLU A 417 -17.79 50.79 8.66
C GLU A 417 -17.39 51.95 9.59
N TYR A 418 -17.03 51.64 10.85
CA TYR A 418 -16.48 52.61 11.80
C TYR A 418 -15.18 53.24 11.29
N GLN A 419 -14.23 52.41 10.83
CA GLN A 419 -12.94 52.89 10.32
C GLN A 419 -13.13 53.80 9.11
N ILE A 420 -14.03 53.44 8.18
CA ILE A 420 -14.30 54.26 7.00
C ILE A 420 -14.92 55.61 7.40
N ALA A 421 -15.92 55.61 8.29
CA ALA A 421 -16.49 56.87 8.79
C ALA A 421 -15.42 57.78 9.41
N TYR A 422 -14.55 57.22 10.25
CA TYR A 422 -13.45 57.94 10.88
C TYR A 422 -12.42 58.46 9.86
N THR A 423 -12.02 57.63 8.89
CA THR A 423 -11.07 57.99 7.83
C THR A 423 -11.61 59.12 6.96
N LEU A 424 -12.86 59.06 6.52
CA LEU A 424 -13.44 60.09 5.66
C LEU A 424 -13.71 61.41 6.38
N ALA A 425 -13.94 61.38 7.70
CA ALA A 425 -13.97 62.61 8.52
C ALA A 425 -12.64 63.39 8.47
N GLY A 426 -11.54 62.71 8.14
CA GLY A 426 -10.21 63.28 7.89
C GLY A 426 -9.99 63.80 6.46
N GLN A 427 -11.02 63.81 5.59
CA GLN A 427 -10.95 64.27 4.19
C GLN A 427 -9.98 63.49 3.29
N ASN A 428 -9.88 62.18 3.49
CA ASN A 428 -9.08 61.31 2.62
C ASN A 428 -9.70 61.15 1.23
N ASN A 429 -8.84 60.86 0.23
CA ASN A 429 -9.28 60.65 -1.15
C ASN A 429 -9.96 59.28 -1.32
N VAL A 430 -11.27 59.29 -1.58
CA VAL A 430 -12.08 58.08 -1.77
C VAL A 430 -11.59 57.27 -2.97
N ASP A 431 -11.23 57.92 -4.08
CA ASP A 431 -10.78 57.22 -5.29
C ASP A 431 -9.55 56.36 -5.03
N GLU A 432 -8.56 56.89 -4.31
CA GLU A 432 -7.33 56.17 -3.97
C GLU A 432 -7.61 54.96 -3.05
N LEU A 433 -8.52 55.13 -2.09
CA LEU A 433 -8.91 54.05 -1.17
C LEU A 433 -9.67 52.93 -1.90
N VAL A 434 -10.56 53.29 -2.84
CA VAL A 434 -11.29 52.34 -3.68
C VAL A 434 -10.33 51.58 -4.60
N GLU A 435 -9.37 52.26 -5.23
CA GLU A 435 -8.36 51.61 -6.07
C GLU A 435 -7.47 50.64 -5.26
N GLN A 436 -7.13 50.98 -4.02
CA GLN A 436 -6.42 50.06 -3.14
C GLN A 436 -7.25 48.80 -2.82
N CYS A 437 -8.55 48.94 -2.60
CA CYS A 437 -9.46 47.81 -2.38
C CYS A 437 -9.53 46.91 -3.63
N LYS A 438 -9.69 47.50 -4.83
CA LYS A 438 -9.66 46.75 -6.10
C LYS A 438 -8.34 46.00 -6.30
N SER A 439 -7.21 46.63 -5.96
CA SER A 439 -5.90 45.97 -6.02
C SER A 439 -5.80 44.79 -5.04
N ASN A 440 -6.42 44.89 -3.86
CA ASN A 440 -6.46 43.79 -2.89
C ASN A 440 -7.31 42.64 -3.41
N ILE A 441 -8.50 42.92 -3.94
CA ILE A 441 -9.41 41.94 -4.55
C ILE A 441 -8.69 41.16 -5.65
N ALA A 442 -8.07 41.85 -6.61
CA ALA A 442 -7.34 41.21 -7.71
C ALA A 442 -6.21 40.28 -7.22
N ARG A 443 -5.55 40.64 -6.12
CA ARG A 443 -4.53 39.78 -5.49
C ARG A 443 -5.16 38.53 -4.86
N TYR A 444 -6.28 38.66 -4.16
CA TYR A 444 -6.98 37.53 -3.54
C TYR A 444 -7.56 36.58 -4.60
N GLU A 445 -8.19 37.11 -5.65
CA GLU A 445 -8.69 36.32 -6.79
C GLU A 445 -7.56 35.52 -7.46
N LYS A 446 -6.38 36.12 -7.62
CA LYS A 446 -5.21 35.42 -8.13
C LYS A 446 -4.80 34.24 -7.23
N SER A 447 -4.77 34.43 -5.92
CA SER A 447 -4.46 33.35 -4.97
C SER A 447 -5.53 32.26 -4.93
N GLN A 448 -6.82 32.61 -5.11
CA GLN A 448 -7.89 31.61 -5.27
C GLN A 448 -7.65 30.73 -6.50
N LEU A 449 -7.34 31.35 -7.64
CA LEU A 449 -7.03 30.63 -8.86
C LEU A 449 -5.81 29.71 -8.69
N GLU A 450 -4.78 30.13 -7.95
CA GLU A 450 -3.62 29.30 -7.61
C GLU A 450 -4.02 28.05 -6.81
N TYR A 451 -4.93 28.16 -5.84
CA TYR A 451 -5.42 27.01 -5.08
C TYR A 451 -6.32 26.09 -5.91
N GLN A 452 -7.20 26.64 -6.75
CA GLN A 452 -8.03 25.87 -7.68
C GLN A 452 -7.14 25.06 -8.64
N ASN A 453 -6.13 25.69 -9.22
CA ASN A 453 -5.18 25.01 -10.11
C ASN A 453 -4.41 23.87 -9.42
N GLN A 454 -4.10 23.99 -8.13
CA GLN A 454 -3.46 22.90 -7.38
C GLN A 454 -4.35 21.65 -7.29
N VAL A 455 -5.66 21.82 -7.10
CA VAL A 455 -6.63 20.71 -7.11
C VAL A 455 -6.71 20.11 -8.51
N THR A 456 -6.91 20.95 -9.53
CA THR A 456 -6.99 20.52 -10.93
C THR A 456 -5.73 19.77 -11.41
N ASN A 457 -4.55 20.15 -10.95
CA ASN A 457 -3.30 19.44 -11.26
C ASN A 457 -3.30 18.00 -10.72
N LYS A 458 -3.83 17.77 -9.52
CA LYS A 458 -3.95 16.41 -8.95
C LYS A 458 -5.02 15.59 -9.67
N GLU A 459 -6.16 16.19 -10.00
CA GLU A 459 -7.20 15.56 -10.83
C GLU A 459 -6.63 15.14 -12.19
N THR A 460 -5.84 16.00 -12.83
CA THR A 460 -5.18 15.71 -14.11
C THR A 460 -4.17 14.56 -14.00
N LEU A 461 -3.44 14.46 -12.88
CA LEU A 461 -2.54 13.33 -12.63
C LEU A 461 -3.30 12.00 -12.50
N ILE A 462 -4.43 12.00 -11.80
CA ILE A 462 -5.29 10.82 -11.70
C ILE A 462 -5.79 10.42 -13.08
N GLN A 463 -6.26 11.37 -13.89
CA GLN A 463 -6.70 11.10 -15.26
C GLN A 463 -5.58 10.49 -16.11
N LYS A 464 -4.34 10.99 -15.97
CA LYS A 464 -3.18 10.42 -16.67
C LYS A 464 -2.94 8.95 -16.28
N TYR A 465 -3.11 8.58 -15.01
CA TYR A 465 -2.99 7.19 -14.59
C TYR A 465 -4.12 6.32 -15.17
N GLU A 466 -5.34 6.84 -15.24
CA GLU A 466 -6.47 6.14 -15.86
C GLU A 466 -6.26 5.93 -17.38
N ASP A 467 -5.69 6.93 -18.06
CA ASP A 467 -5.34 6.82 -19.47
C ASP A 467 -4.21 5.79 -19.70
N GLU A 468 -3.18 5.76 -18.84
CA GLU A 468 -2.13 4.74 -18.90
C GLU A 468 -2.70 3.34 -18.64
N LEU A 469 -3.68 3.20 -17.75
CA LEU A 469 -4.33 1.92 -17.46
C LEU A 469 -5.06 1.39 -18.70
N ASN A 470 -5.74 2.26 -19.45
CA ASN A 470 -6.39 1.90 -20.71
C ASN A 470 -5.38 1.44 -21.78
N ILE A 471 -4.21 2.10 -21.85
CA ILE A 471 -3.12 1.67 -22.73
C ILE A 471 -2.60 0.29 -22.34
N ILE A 472 -2.33 0.06 -21.05
CA ILE A 472 -1.85 -1.24 -20.55
C ILE A 472 -2.86 -2.35 -20.85
N ASN A 473 -4.16 -2.11 -20.67
CA ASN A 473 -5.21 -3.07 -21.03
C ASN A 473 -5.15 -3.46 -22.51
N THR A 474 -5.00 -2.48 -23.40
CA THR A 474 -4.86 -2.72 -24.84
C THR A 474 -3.59 -3.52 -25.16
N GLN A 475 -2.47 -3.24 -24.47
CA GLN A 475 -1.22 -3.98 -24.63
C GLN A 475 -1.36 -5.43 -24.16
N ILE A 476 -2.05 -5.68 -23.06
CA ILE A 476 -2.32 -7.04 -22.55
C ILE A 476 -3.14 -7.84 -23.58
N GLU A 477 -4.18 -7.24 -24.16
CA GLU A 477 -4.98 -7.90 -25.21
C GLU A 477 -4.14 -8.29 -26.43
N ALA A 478 -3.32 -7.34 -26.92
CA ALA A 478 -2.42 -7.60 -28.04
C ALA A 478 -1.38 -8.69 -27.71
N GLN A 479 -0.79 -8.63 -26.51
CA GLN A 479 0.18 -9.62 -26.05
C GLN A 479 -0.43 -11.01 -25.93
N ASN A 480 -1.69 -11.10 -25.50
CA ASN A 480 -2.43 -12.34 -25.45
C ASN A 480 -2.65 -12.98 -26.82
N ALA A 481 -2.90 -12.17 -27.86
CA ALA A 481 -2.96 -12.65 -29.23
C ALA A 481 -1.60 -13.19 -29.73
N ILE A 482 -0.49 -12.50 -29.39
CA ILE A 482 0.87 -12.95 -29.72
C ILE A 482 1.19 -14.30 -29.08
N ILE A 483 0.89 -14.45 -27.79
CA ILE A 483 1.09 -15.71 -27.05
C ILE A 483 0.26 -16.84 -27.66
N ALA A 484 -1.00 -16.59 -28.01
CA ALA A 484 -1.86 -17.58 -28.64
C ALA A 484 -1.31 -18.04 -30.01
N ASN A 485 -0.73 -17.13 -30.79
CA ASN A 485 -0.08 -17.47 -32.05
C ASN A 485 1.15 -18.35 -31.84
N TRP A 486 2.03 -17.98 -30.90
CA TRP A 486 3.22 -18.79 -30.59
C TRP A 486 2.86 -20.19 -30.10
N LYS A 487 1.82 -20.30 -29.26
CA LYS A 487 1.28 -21.60 -28.82
C LYS A 487 0.89 -22.46 -30.02
N ALA A 488 0.10 -21.91 -30.95
CA ALA A 488 -0.35 -22.64 -32.13
C ALA A 488 0.82 -23.11 -33.01
N GLN A 489 1.87 -22.30 -33.13
CA GLN A 489 3.09 -22.68 -33.86
C GLN A 489 3.87 -23.81 -33.17
N ILE A 490 3.98 -23.76 -31.84
CA ILE A 490 4.63 -24.83 -31.06
C ILE A 490 3.86 -26.14 -31.20
N GLU A 491 2.53 -26.12 -31.04
CA GLU A 491 1.69 -27.31 -31.18
C GLU A 491 1.81 -27.92 -32.59
N ALA A 492 1.80 -27.09 -33.63
CA ALA A 492 2.00 -27.53 -35.01
C ALA A 492 3.39 -28.14 -35.25
N ALA A 493 4.45 -27.56 -34.66
CA ALA A 493 5.80 -28.06 -34.77
C ALA A 493 5.97 -29.43 -34.07
N ILE A 494 5.38 -29.60 -32.89
CA ILE A 494 5.36 -30.87 -32.15
C ILE A 494 4.61 -31.95 -32.96
N GLU A 495 3.47 -31.60 -33.55
CA GLU A 495 2.69 -32.54 -34.37
C GLU A 495 3.48 -33.01 -35.62
N ALA A 496 4.26 -32.11 -36.22
CA ALA A 496 5.03 -32.35 -37.42
C ALA A 496 6.30 -33.22 -37.23
N GLN A 497 6.78 -33.44 -36.00
CA GLN A 497 7.87 -34.38 -35.73
C GLN A 497 7.48 -35.80 -36.22
N LYS A 498 8.41 -36.61 -36.71
CA LYS A 498 8.12 -37.96 -37.24
C LYS A 498 8.79 -39.05 -36.44
#